data_AF-A0A9W5YYR1-F1
#
_entry.id   AF-A0A9W5YYR1-F1
#
_cell.length_a   1.000
_cell.length_b   1.000
_cell.length_c   1.000
_cell.angle_alpha   90.00
_cell.angle_beta   90.00
_cell.angle_gamma   90.00
#
_symmetry.space_group_name_H-M   'P 1'
#
loop_
_entity.id
_entity.type
_entity.pdbx_description
1 polymer ?
#
loop_
_entity_poly.entity_id
_entity_poly.type
_entity_poly.pdbx_seq_one_letter_code
_entity_poly.pdbx_strand_id
1 'polypeptide(L)'
;MPLRLTIEDGLFRDAHGRQVTLRGINLAGDAKYPSSPDLPSHIPDKFFDGDNVNFHSRPFPREAAHVHFGRLKQWGYNTIRYIFTWEAIEAAGPGKYDEEWIQHTIEVLREARDYGFYIFLDPHQDVWSRFTGGSGAPMWTLYACGLNPESLAVTEAAFPNRRISQK
;
A
#
# COMPACT_ATOMS: atom_id res chain seq x y z
N MET A 1 8.41 -26.34 -1.31
CA MET A 1 9.62 -25.89 -2.04
C MET A 1 9.74 -24.38 -1.86
N PRO A 2 10.94 -23.82 -1.61
CA PRO A 2 11.09 -22.37 -1.43
C PRO A 2 10.82 -21.62 -2.73
N LEU A 3 9.96 -20.59 -2.68
CA LEU A 3 9.74 -19.65 -3.78
C LEU A 3 10.92 -18.69 -3.86
N ARG A 4 12.03 -19.15 -4.45
CA ARG A 4 13.24 -18.36 -4.66
C ARG A 4 13.52 -18.23 -6.15
N LEU A 5 13.76 -17.01 -6.58
CA LEU A 5 14.21 -16.69 -7.94
C LEU A 5 15.64 -16.17 -7.92
N THR A 6 16.44 -16.58 -8.90
CA THR A 6 17.70 -15.94 -9.27
C THR A 6 17.53 -15.27 -10.64
N ILE A 7 18.46 -14.37 -10.98
CA ILE A 7 18.51 -13.74 -12.30
C ILE A 7 19.77 -14.24 -12.99
N GLU A 8 19.60 -14.88 -14.14
CA GLU A 8 20.69 -15.39 -14.98
C GLU A 8 20.40 -14.97 -16.42
N ASP A 9 21.34 -14.25 -17.04
CA ASP A 9 21.22 -13.73 -18.41
C ASP A 9 19.92 -12.95 -18.68
N GLY A 10 19.46 -12.17 -17.70
CA GLY A 10 18.22 -11.38 -17.79
C GLY A 10 16.94 -12.20 -17.63
N LEU A 11 17.02 -13.47 -17.26
CA LEU A 11 15.89 -14.37 -17.07
C LEU A 11 15.73 -14.74 -15.60
N PHE A 12 14.48 -14.81 -15.11
CA PHE A 12 14.20 -15.37 -13.79
C PHE A 12 14.33 -16.89 -13.84
N ARG A 13 15.12 -17.46 -12.92
CA ARG A 13 15.33 -18.89 -12.75
C ARG A 13 14.84 -19.34 -11.38
N ASP A 14 14.17 -20.47 -11.31
CA ASP A 14 13.86 -21.10 -10.02
C ASP A 14 14.99 -22.02 -9.53
N ALA A 15 14.80 -22.61 -8.34
CA ALA A 15 15.77 -23.53 -7.75
C ALA A 15 16.04 -24.81 -8.56
N HIS A 16 15.26 -25.08 -9.62
CA HIS A 16 15.46 -26.20 -10.53
C HIS A 16 16.10 -25.78 -11.87
N GLY A 17 16.53 -24.52 -12.00
CA GLY A 17 17.10 -23.96 -13.23
C GLY A 17 16.07 -23.67 -14.33
N ARG A 18 14.77 -23.79 -14.03
CA ARG A 18 13.71 -23.52 -15.01
C ARG A 18 13.56 -22.02 -15.16
N GLN A 19 13.37 -21.56 -16.40
CA GLN A 19 12.97 -20.18 -16.65
C GLN A 19 11.54 -19.96 -16.16
N VAL A 20 11.32 -18.91 -15.37
CA VAL A 20 10.01 -18.54 -14.83
C VAL A 20 9.52 -17.26 -15.50
N THR A 21 8.33 -17.32 -16.09
CA THR A 21 7.64 -16.11 -16.55
C THR A 21 6.69 -15.63 -15.45
N LEU A 22 6.90 -14.41 -14.98
CA LEU A 22 6.03 -13.77 -13.99
C LEU A 22 4.82 -13.15 -14.70
N ARG A 23 3.62 -13.67 -14.42
CA ARG A 23 2.34 -13.12 -14.86
C ARG A 23 1.49 -12.87 -13.64
N GLY A 24 1.22 -11.61 -13.38
CA GLY A 24 0.65 -11.19 -12.12
C GLY A 24 -0.30 -10.02 -12.23
N ILE A 25 -0.73 -9.57 -11.06
CA ILE A 25 -1.64 -8.45 -10.87
C ILE A 25 -1.14 -7.53 -9.76
N ASN A 26 -1.53 -6.27 -9.81
CA ASN A 26 -1.40 -5.34 -8.70
C ASN A 26 -2.45 -5.68 -7.63
N LEU A 27 -1.99 -5.98 -6.42
CA LEU A 27 -2.84 -6.08 -5.25
C LEU A 27 -2.81 -4.74 -4.51
N ALA A 28 -3.62 -3.80 -4.98
CA ALA A 28 -3.84 -2.50 -4.36
C ALA A 28 -4.99 -2.54 -3.35
N GLY A 29 -6.18 -2.98 -3.78
CA GLY A 29 -7.41 -2.74 -3.02
C GLY A 29 -7.52 -1.26 -2.64
N ASP A 30 -7.85 -1.00 -1.38
CA ASP A 30 -7.86 0.33 -0.77
C ASP A 30 -6.59 0.62 0.05
N ALA A 31 -5.46 -0.09 -0.20
CA ALA A 31 -4.23 0.04 0.60
C ALA A 31 -3.59 1.44 0.58
N LYS A 32 -4.08 2.33 -0.27
CA LYS A 32 -3.64 3.73 -0.37
C LYS A 32 -4.27 4.63 0.69
N TYR A 33 -5.33 4.18 1.37
CA TYR A 33 -6.06 4.96 2.35
C TYR A 33 -6.25 4.18 3.66
N PRO A 34 -6.34 4.89 4.81
CA PRO A 34 -6.59 4.26 6.10
C PRO A 34 -7.81 3.34 6.08
N SER A 35 -7.76 2.25 6.85
CA SER A 35 -8.94 1.43 7.15
C SER A 35 -9.75 1.98 8.32
N SER A 36 -9.11 2.69 9.25
CA SER A 36 -9.77 3.31 10.38
C SER A 36 -9.10 4.63 10.77
N PRO A 37 -9.86 5.74 10.86
CA PRO A 37 -11.20 5.89 10.28
C PRO A 37 -11.17 5.72 8.76
N ASP A 38 -12.29 5.39 8.14
CA ASP A 38 -12.40 5.36 6.68
C ASP A 38 -12.34 6.80 6.15
N LEU A 39 -11.18 7.18 5.59
CA LEU A 39 -10.85 8.53 5.15
C LEU A 39 -10.54 8.59 3.65
N PRO A 40 -11.54 8.38 2.78
CA PRO A 40 -11.37 8.64 1.36
C PRO A 40 -11.19 10.15 1.11
N SER A 41 -10.48 10.50 0.03
CA SER A 41 -10.10 11.88 -0.30
C SER A 41 -11.26 12.86 -0.53
N HIS A 42 -12.49 12.37 -0.69
CA HIS A 42 -13.68 13.19 -0.87
C HIS A 42 -14.39 13.53 0.46
N ILE A 43 -13.96 12.96 1.59
CA ILE A 43 -14.53 13.25 2.91
C ILE A 43 -13.65 14.31 3.60
N PRO A 44 -14.15 15.53 3.85
CA PRO A 44 -13.39 16.63 4.46
C PRO A 44 -13.14 16.44 5.96
N ASP A 45 -14.03 15.74 6.64
CA ASP A 45 -14.00 15.65 8.09
C ASP A 45 -12.79 14.83 8.55
N LYS A 46 -12.00 15.42 9.45
CA LYS A 46 -10.78 14.82 10.01
C LYS A 46 -9.73 14.39 8.98
N PHE A 47 -9.79 14.90 7.74
CA PHE A 47 -8.85 14.53 6.69
C PHE A 47 -7.39 14.80 7.09
N PHE A 48 -7.12 15.91 7.78
CA PHE A 48 -5.78 16.30 8.27
C PHE A 48 -5.42 15.68 9.64
N ASP A 49 -6.24 14.78 10.19
CA ASP A 49 -5.89 14.00 11.38
C ASP A 49 -5.03 12.79 10.97
N GLY A 50 -3.78 13.08 10.56
CA GLY A 50 -2.83 12.07 10.06
C GLY A 50 -2.21 11.18 11.12
N ASP A 51 -2.26 11.58 12.38
CA ASP A 51 -1.61 10.87 13.49
C ASP A 51 -2.49 9.76 14.07
N ASN A 52 -3.81 9.81 13.83
CA ASN A 52 -4.80 8.89 14.39
C ASN A 52 -5.45 8.00 13.33
N VAL A 53 -4.63 7.45 12.43
CA VAL A 53 -5.06 6.53 11.37
C VAL A 53 -4.37 5.17 11.48
N ASN A 54 -5.02 4.12 11.00
CA ASN A 54 -4.39 2.82 10.80
C ASN A 54 -4.80 2.17 9.48
N PHE A 55 -4.03 1.15 9.09
CA PHE A 55 -4.19 0.41 7.82
C PHE A 55 -4.41 -1.09 8.06
N HIS A 56 -4.81 -1.48 9.26
CA HIS A 56 -4.84 -2.87 9.74
C HIS A 56 -5.78 -3.81 8.97
N SER A 57 -6.72 -3.27 8.18
CA SER A 57 -7.61 -4.06 7.31
C SER A 57 -7.30 -3.90 5.82
N ARG A 58 -6.10 -3.43 5.47
CA ARG A 58 -5.65 -3.24 4.08
C ARG A 58 -4.59 -4.29 3.69
N PRO A 59 -4.50 -4.70 2.41
CA PRO A 59 -5.40 -4.37 1.29
C PRO A 59 -6.81 -4.95 1.46
N PHE A 60 -6.98 -5.92 2.36
CA PHE A 60 -8.24 -6.51 2.82
C PHE A 60 -8.05 -7.16 4.19
N PRO A 61 -9.13 -7.47 4.93
CA PRO A 61 -9.05 -8.30 6.14
C PRO A 61 -8.49 -9.68 5.84
N ARG A 62 -7.74 -10.25 6.78
CA ARG A 62 -7.03 -11.53 6.61
C ARG A 62 -7.97 -12.66 6.20
N GLU A 63 -9.19 -12.69 6.72
CA GLU A 63 -10.19 -13.74 6.46
C GLU A 63 -10.58 -13.81 4.98
N ALA A 64 -10.39 -12.71 4.23
CA ALA A 64 -10.67 -12.66 2.79
C ALA A 64 -9.50 -13.17 1.93
N ALA A 65 -8.29 -13.31 2.49
CA ALA A 65 -7.08 -13.65 1.75
C ALA A 65 -7.22 -14.97 0.97
N HIS A 66 -7.72 -16.03 1.62
CA HIS A 66 -7.94 -17.35 1.03
C HIS A 66 -8.79 -17.27 -0.25
N VAL A 67 -9.88 -16.52 -0.17
CA VAL A 67 -10.82 -16.35 -1.28
C VAL A 67 -10.17 -15.59 -2.44
N HIS A 68 -9.44 -14.51 -2.15
CA HIS A 68 -8.74 -13.71 -3.16
C HIS A 68 -7.62 -14.51 -3.84
N PHE A 69 -6.74 -15.12 -3.07
CA PHE A 69 -5.60 -15.89 -3.58
C PHE A 69 -6.05 -17.15 -4.33
N GLY A 70 -7.11 -17.82 -3.87
CA GLY A 70 -7.74 -18.93 -4.58
C GLY A 70 -8.23 -18.53 -5.98
N ARG A 71 -8.95 -17.40 -6.10
CA ARG A 71 -9.41 -16.88 -7.40
C ARG A 71 -8.26 -16.54 -8.33
N LEU A 72 -7.27 -15.79 -7.84
CA LEU A 72 -6.10 -15.41 -8.62
C LEU A 72 -5.34 -16.65 -9.13
N LYS A 73 -5.26 -17.69 -8.30
CA LYS A 73 -4.59 -18.95 -8.69
C LYS A 73 -5.37 -19.68 -9.77
N GLN A 74 -6.70 -19.74 -9.66
CA GLN A 74 -7.58 -20.33 -10.67
C GLN A 74 -7.51 -19.60 -12.01
N TRP A 75 -7.26 -18.28 -12.00
CA TRP A 75 -7.03 -17.50 -13.22
C TRP A 75 -5.62 -17.65 -13.81
N GLY A 76 -4.75 -18.45 -13.18
CA GLY A 76 -3.42 -18.76 -13.69
C GLY A 76 -2.33 -17.74 -13.35
N TYR A 77 -2.61 -16.77 -12.47
CA TYR A 77 -1.56 -15.86 -11.99
C TYR A 77 -0.55 -16.60 -11.10
N ASN A 78 0.71 -16.16 -11.17
CA ASN A 78 1.80 -16.68 -10.33
C ASN A 78 2.58 -15.58 -9.60
N THR A 79 2.29 -14.30 -9.85
CA THR A 79 2.96 -13.17 -9.21
C THR A 79 1.96 -12.15 -8.72
N ILE A 80 2.26 -11.50 -7.59
CA ILE A 80 1.48 -10.39 -7.05
C ILE A 80 2.43 -9.22 -6.79
N ARG A 81 2.08 -8.03 -7.30
CA ARG A 81 2.66 -6.76 -6.85
C ARG A 81 1.87 -6.29 -5.64
N TYR A 82 2.42 -6.49 -4.45
CA TYR A 82 1.79 -6.19 -3.17
C TYR A 82 2.05 -4.73 -2.80
N ILE A 83 1.01 -3.92 -2.89
CA ILE A 83 1.07 -2.47 -2.76
C ILE A 83 0.81 -2.08 -1.31
N PHE A 84 1.67 -1.25 -0.75
CA PHE A 84 1.48 -0.60 0.54
C PHE A 84 2.10 0.80 0.50
N THR A 85 1.66 1.69 1.38
CA THR A 85 2.21 3.04 1.48
C THR A 85 3.18 3.13 2.65
N TRP A 86 4.06 4.13 2.62
CA TRP A 86 4.90 4.44 3.78
C TRP A 86 4.04 4.87 4.98
N GLU A 87 2.94 5.59 4.74
CA GLU A 87 1.97 5.96 5.77
C GLU A 87 1.42 4.73 6.52
N ALA A 88 1.17 3.61 5.84
CA ALA A 88 0.71 2.39 6.49
C ALA A 88 1.71 1.80 7.50
N ILE A 89 3.01 2.05 7.30
CA ILE A 89 4.09 1.54 8.16
C ILE A 89 4.42 2.50 9.29
N GLU A 90 4.38 3.81 9.03
CA GLU A 90 5.02 4.81 9.89
C GLU A 90 4.18 6.11 9.97
N ALA A 91 2.85 6.00 10.09
CA ALA A 91 1.95 7.14 10.23
C ALA A 91 2.26 8.00 11.46
N ALA A 92 2.54 7.38 12.61
CA ALA A 92 2.67 8.04 13.91
C ALA A 92 3.92 8.91 14.11
N GLY A 93 4.84 8.92 13.13
CA GLY A 93 6.08 9.69 13.17
C GLY A 93 7.34 8.86 12.89
N PRO A 94 8.48 9.53 12.65
CA PRO A 94 9.72 8.85 12.32
C PRO A 94 10.20 7.93 13.45
N GLY A 95 10.58 6.71 13.09
CA GLY A 95 10.98 5.63 13.97
C GLY A 95 9.82 4.92 14.71
N LYS A 96 8.56 5.27 14.43
CA LYS A 96 7.39 4.69 15.10
C LYS A 96 6.61 3.79 14.15
N TYR A 97 7.06 2.54 14.07
CA TYR A 97 6.46 1.55 13.18
C TYR A 97 5.16 0.97 13.74
N ASP A 98 4.18 0.76 12.85
CA ASP A 98 2.93 0.08 13.15
C ASP A 98 3.15 -1.45 13.10
N GLU A 99 3.54 -2.03 14.24
CA GLU A 99 3.79 -3.47 14.38
C GLU A 99 2.55 -4.33 14.12
N GLU A 100 1.36 -3.81 14.39
CA GLU A 100 0.10 -4.51 14.12
C GLU A 100 -0.13 -4.62 12.61
N TRP A 101 0.10 -3.53 11.87
CA TRP A 101 0.08 -3.55 10.41
C TRP A 101 1.15 -4.49 9.81
N ILE A 102 2.37 -4.47 10.36
CA ILE A 102 3.47 -5.34 9.92
C ILE A 102 3.07 -6.81 10.11
N GLN A 103 2.53 -7.16 11.28
CA GLN A 103 2.11 -8.51 11.60
C GLN A 103 0.98 -8.98 10.67
N HIS A 104 -0.05 -8.15 10.45
CA HIS A 104 -1.12 -8.43 9.49
C HIS A 104 -0.58 -8.70 8.08
N THR A 105 0.33 -7.84 7.59
CA THR A 105 0.94 -7.99 6.27
C THR A 105 1.75 -9.29 6.17
N ILE A 106 2.54 -9.64 7.18
CA ILE A 106 3.29 -10.90 7.21
C ILE A 106 2.35 -12.10 7.09
N GLU A 107 1.21 -12.09 7.78
CA GLU A 107 0.23 -13.17 7.73
C GLU A 107 -0.40 -13.32 6.35
N VAL A 108 -0.80 -12.21 5.72
CA VAL A 108 -1.32 -12.21 4.34
C VAL A 108 -0.27 -12.72 3.35
N LEU A 109 0.99 -12.31 3.49
CA LEU A 109 2.09 -12.77 2.62
C LEU A 109 2.42 -14.26 2.81
N ARG A 110 2.32 -14.78 4.03
CA ARG A 110 2.47 -16.23 4.30
C ARG A 110 1.37 -17.03 3.61
N GLU A 111 0.15 -16.52 3.62
CA GLU A 111 -0.95 -17.18 2.92
C GLU A 111 -0.76 -17.12 1.40
N ALA A 112 -0.34 -15.98 0.85
CA ALA A 112 -0.03 -15.86 -0.59
C ALA A 112 1.06 -16.87 -1.03
N ARG A 113 2.07 -17.10 -0.18
CA ARG A 113 3.11 -18.11 -0.41
C ARG A 113 2.51 -19.51 -0.49
N ASP A 114 1.52 -19.85 0.32
CA ASP A 114 0.90 -21.18 0.33
C ASP A 114 0.12 -21.46 -0.97
N TYR A 115 -0.31 -20.41 -1.69
CA TYR A 115 -0.84 -20.49 -3.06
C TYR A 115 0.24 -20.52 -4.16
N GLY A 116 1.50 -20.37 -3.79
CA GLY A 116 2.63 -20.36 -4.71
C GLY A 116 2.79 -19.06 -5.49
N PHE A 117 2.42 -17.91 -4.90
CA PHE A 117 2.64 -16.59 -5.52
C PHE A 117 4.05 -16.06 -5.22
N TYR A 118 4.74 -15.60 -6.27
CA TYR A 118 5.89 -14.71 -6.11
C TYR A 118 5.39 -13.32 -5.74
N ILE A 119 5.97 -12.71 -4.71
CA ILE A 119 5.57 -11.38 -4.25
C ILE A 119 6.63 -10.36 -4.63
N PHE A 120 6.18 -9.27 -5.26
CA PHE A 120 6.94 -8.04 -5.42
C PHE A 120 6.37 -7.00 -4.45
N LEU A 121 7.14 -6.66 -3.41
CA LEU A 121 6.76 -5.63 -2.44
C LEU A 121 6.91 -4.25 -3.09
N ASP A 122 5.84 -3.47 -3.06
CA ASP A 122 5.76 -2.16 -3.70
C ASP A 122 5.44 -1.08 -2.66
N PRO A 123 6.45 -0.40 -2.09
CA PRO A 123 6.26 0.81 -1.29
C PRO A 123 5.80 1.95 -2.21
N HIS A 124 4.49 2.06 -2.36
CA HIS A 124 3.82 2.83 -3.39
C HIS A 124 3.61 4.28 -2.99
N GLN A 125 3.60 5.16 -3.99
CA GLN A 125 3.15 6.54 -3.86
C GLN A 125 2.52 7.02 -5.17
N ASP A 126 1.56 7.93 -5.04
CA ASP A 126 1.14 8.83 -6.10
C ASP A 126 1.26 10.25 -5.55
N VAL A 127 1.85 11.19 -6.30
CA VAL A 127 1.90 12.61 -5.88
C VAL A 127 2.36 12.77 -4.42
N TRP A 128 3.36 12.00 -4.00
CA TRP A 128 3.95 11.98 -2.65
C TRP A 128 3.05 11.47 -1.52
N SER A 129 1.91 12.11 -1.25
CA SER A 129 1.10 11.89 -0.04
C SER A 129 -0.38 12.16 -0.30
N ARG A 130 -1.27 11.59 0.52
CA ARG A 130 -2.70 11.95 0.47
C ARG A 130 -2.94 13.42 0.77
N PHE A 131 -2.10 14.03 1.61
CA PHE A 131 -2.19 15.46 1.93
C PHE A 131 -1.71 16.38 0.80
N THR A 132 -1.14 15.83 -0.26
CA THR A 132 -0.77 16.54 -1.49
C THR A 132 -1.64 16.11 -2.68
N GLY A 133 -2.72 15.37 -2.44
CA GLY A 133 -3.68 14.93 -3.47
C GLY A 133 -3.40 13.57 -4.09
N GLY A 134 -2.52 12.75 -3.49
CA GLY A 134 -2.24 11.40 -3.93
C GLY A 134 -2.22 10.36 -2.80
N SER A 135 -1.14 9.61 -2.64
CA SER A 135 -0.93 8.58 -1.61
C SER A 135 0.55 8.32 -1.39
N GLY A 136 0.95 7.73 -0.26
CA GLY A 136 2.32 7.25 -0.07
C GLY A 136 2.92 7.67 1.26
N ALA A 137 3.54 8.83 1.31
CA ALA A 137 4.27 9.34 2.47
C ALA A 137 3.32 9.85 3.58
N PRO A 138 3.65 9.60 4.86
CA PRO A 138 2.87 10.09 5.99
C PRO A 138 2.95 11.61 6.15
N MET A 139 1.99 12.18 6.88
CA MET A 139 1.84 13.64 7.06
C MET A 139 3.09 14.32 7.59
N TRP A 140 3.78 13.66 8.54
CA TRP A 140 4.96 14.21 9.20
C TRP A 140 6.10 14.52 8.22
N THR A 141 6.14 13.86 7.06
CA THR A 141 7.15 14.15 6.02
C THR A 141 6.99 15.55 5.43
N LEU A 142 5.76 16.06 5.36
CA LEU A 142 5.49 17.42 4.88
C LEU A 142 5.99 18.45 5.89
N TYR A 143 5.72 18.23 7.18
CA TYR A 143 6.25 19.10 8.24
C TYR A 143 7.78 19.06 8.29
N ALA A 144 8.41 17.90 8.08
CA ALA A 144 9.86 17.79 7.98
C ALA A 144 10.44 18.61 6.82
N CYS A 145 9.69 18.76 5.72
CA CYS A 145 10.03 19.63 4.60
C CYS A 145 9.66 21.11 4.81
N GLY A 146 9.12 21.50 5.96
CA GLY A 146 8.66 22.87 6.24
C GLY A 146 7.35 23.24 5.54
N LEU A 147 6.58 22.26 5.07
CA LEU A 147 5.29 22.46 4.40
C LEU A 147 4.14 22.34 5.41
N ASN A 148 3.15 23.22 5.28
CA ASN A 148 1.88 23.09 6.00
C ASN A 148 0.82 22.45 5.06
N PRO A 149 0.42 21.19 5.27
CA PRO A 149 -0.54 20.50 4.40
C PRO A 149 -1.90 21.21 4.30
N GLU A 150 -2.34 21.91 5.36
CA GLU A 150 -3.62 22.64 5.35
C GLU A 150 -3.60 23.91 4.50
N SER A 151 -2.42 24.45 4.18
CA SER A 151 -2.28 25.68 3.39
C SER A 151 -2.07 25.43 1.90
N LEU A 152 -1.90 24.19 1.46
CA LEU A 152 -1.59 23.87 0.05
C LEU A 152 -2.72 24.28 -0.91
N ALA A 153 -3.97 24.24 -0.45
CA ALA A 153 -5.11 24.67 -1.25
C ALA A 153 -5.17 26.19 -1.43
N VAL A 154 -4.67 26.96 -0.45
CA VAL A 154 -4.65 28.43 -0.51
C VAL A 154 -3.69 28.94 -1.57
N THR A 155 -2.59 28.22 -1.78
CA THR A 155 -1.58 28.53 -2.79
C THR A 155 -1.81 27.85 -4.13
N GLU A 156 -2.92 27.10 -4.26
CA GLU A 156 -3.23 26.25 -5.43
C GLU A 156 -2.14 25.20 -5.75
N ALA A 157 -1.26 24.89 -4.79
CA ALA A 157 -0.20 23.90 -4.96
C ALA A 157 -0.76 22.47 -5.00
N ALA A 158 -1.82 22.20 -4.23
CA ALA A 158 -2.56 20.95 -4.27
C ALA A 158 -3.99 21.13 -3.76
N PHE A 159 -4.93 20.31 -4.25
CA PHE A 159 -6.32 20.26 -3.77
C PHE A 159 -6.61 18.89 -3.14
N PRO A 160 -6.01 18.58 -1.98
CA PRO A 160 -5.99 17.23 -1.40
C PRO A 160 -7.35 16.76 -0.89
N ASN A 161 -8.26 17.71 -0.63
CA ASN A 161 -9.64 17.46 -0.30
C ASN A 161 -10.49 18.47 -1.07
N ARG A 162 -11.41 18.01 -1.93
CA ARG A 162 -12.28 18.92 -2.70
C ARG A 162 -13.30 19.57 -1.78
N ARG A 163 -12.91 20.62 -1.06
CA ARG A 163 -13.86 21.70 -0.76
C ARG A 163 -14.09 22.45 -2.07
N ILE A 164 -15.08 22.01 -2.85
CA ILE A 164 -15.64 22.91 -3.86
C ILE A 164 -16.20 24.08 -3.05
N SER A 165 -15.46 25.18 -2.95
CA SER A 165 -16.04 26.41 -2.45
C SER A 165 -17.17 26.75 -3.42
N GLN A 166 -18.41 26.58 -2.99
CA GLN A 166 -19.51 27.29 -3.62
C GLN A 166 -19.17 28.76 -3.45
N LYS A 167 -18.67 29.38 -4.52
CA LYS A 167 -18.81 30.82 -4.71
C LYS A 167 -20.24 31.09 -5.15
#